data_AF-A0A1Z9CGE4-F1
#
_entry.id   AF-A0A1Z9CGE4-F1
#
_cell.length_a   1.000
_cell.length_b   1.000
_cell.length_c   1.000
_cell.angle_alpha   90.00
_cell.angle_beta   90.00
_cell.angle_gamma   90.00
#
_symmetry.space_group_name_H-M   'P 1'
#
loop_
_entity.id
_entity.type
_entity.pdbx_description
1 polymer ?
#
loop_
_entity_poly.entity_id
_entity_poly.type
_entity_poly.pdbx_seq_one_letter_code
_entity_poly.pdbx_strand_id
1 'polypeptide(L)'
;MALHPQAGEHAAKEQLINVAQLVSQYYSYKPDMNDPGQAVSFGTSGHRGTASNATFTDTHISAICQALVEYRKQEGIDGPLFVGKDTHALSEPAMITAIEVLCANGVDVVVQRADNESMGYTPTPVISRSIIRYNRAGNTDKADGIVITPSHNPPSDGGFKYNPPHGGPADSDVTKQIQERANALIADGNKDVQRIDIRQASARKLFREEDFMEP
;
A
#
# COMPACT_ATOMS: atom_id res chain seq x y z
N MET A 1 -3.85 -32.35 -7.30
CA MET A 1 -4.34 -31.52 -6.18
C MET A 1 -5.50 -32.25 -5.55
N ALA A 2 -5.42 -32.58 -4.26
CA ALA A 2 -6.61 -33.04 -3.54
C ALA A 2 -7.56 -31.83 -3.43
N LEU A 3 -8.74 -31.94 -4.02
CA LEU A 3 -9.76 -30.91 -3.88
C LEU A 3 -10.29 -30.94 -2.45
N HIS A 4 -10.37 -29.78 -1.80
CA HIS A 4 -11.02 -29.67 -0.51
C HIS A 4 -12.47 -30.15 -0.64
N PRO A 5 -13.03 -30.89 0.34
CA PRO A 5 -14.39 -31.45 0.23
C PRO A 5 -15.50 -30.42 -0.03
N GLN A 6 -15.25 -29.15 0.29
CA GLN A 6 -16.18 -28.03 0.09
C GLN A 6 -15.79 -27.10 -1.08
N ALA A 7 -14.93 -27.55 -1.99
CA ALA A 7 -14.54 -26.74 -3.15
C ALA A 7 -15.74 -26.44 -4.05
N GLY A 8 -16.00 -25.16 -4.35
CA GLY A 8 -17.13 -24.71 -5.16
C GLY A 8 -18.42 -24.45 -4.37
N GLU A 9 -18.44 -24.79 -3.09
CA GLU A 9 -19.58 -24.52 -2.20
C GLU A 9 -19.55 -23.09 -1.65
N HIS A 10 -20.69 -22.62 -1.14
CA HIS A 10 -20.76 -21.35 -0.41
C HIS A 10 -19.92 -21.40 0.88
N ALA A 11 -19.30 -20.27 1.23
CA ALA A 11 -18.52 -20.16 2.46
C ALA A 11 -19.39 -20.41 3.70
N ALA A 12 -18.93 -21.29 4.58
CA ALA A 12 -19.51 -21.52 5.89
C ALA A 12 -19.17 -20.36 6.83
N LYS A 13 -20.00 -20.14 7.87
CA LYS A 13 -19.83 -19.01 8.80
C LYS A 13 -18.48 -19.06 9.52
N GLU A 14 -17.98 -20.26 9.80
CA GLU A 14 -16.73 -20.52 10.51
C GLU A 14 -15.50 -20.19 9.68
N GLN A 15 -15.66 -20.03 8.35
CA GLN A 15 -14.60 -19.61 7.43
C GLN A 15 -14.51 -18.08 7.30
N LEU A 16 -15.47 -17.34 7.88
CA LEU A 16 -15.51 -15.89 7.81
C LEU A 16 -14.63 -15.27 8.90
N ILE A 17 -13.93 -14.19 8.54
CA ILE A 17 -13.09 -13.43 9.46
C ILE A 17 -13.93 -12.45 10.30
N ASN A 18 -13.42 -12.05 11.47
CA ASN A 18 -13.91 -10.87 12.18
C ASN A 18 -13.14 -9.63 11.69
N VAL A 19 -13.78 -8.85 10.82
CA VAL A 19 -13.18 -7.66 10.17
C VAL A 19 -12.72 -6.62 11.21
N ALA A 20 -13.55 -6.30 12.20
CA ALA A 20 -13.22 -5.28 13.19
C ALA A 20 -12.04 -5.70 14.07
N GLN A 21 -11.96 -6.99 14.43
CA GLN A 21 -10.82 -7.54 15.15
C GLN A 21 -9.54 -7.46 14.32
N LEU A 22 -9.60 -7.85 13.04
CA LEU A 22 -8.45 -7.83 12.14
C LEU A 22 -7.90 -6.41 11.95
N VAL A 23 -8.78 -5.42 11.75
CA VAL A 23 -8.39 -4.00 11.68
C VAL A 23 -7.83 -3.51 13.02
N SER A 24 -8.36 -3.95 14.15
CA SER A 24 -7.81 -3.59 15.47
C SER A 24 -6.39 -4.16 15.67
N GLN A 25 -6.15 -5.38 15.20
CA GLN A 25 -4.83 -6.02 15.23
C GLN A 25 -3.81 -5.27 14.37
N TYR A 26 -4.24 -4.71 13.23
CA TYR A 26 -3.34 -3.93 12.35
C TYR A 26 -2.66 -2.77 13.09
N TYR A 27 -3.39 -2.08 13.96
CA TYR A 27 -2.85 -0.97 14.75
C TYR A 27 -2.18 -1.42 16.05
N SER A 28 -2.72 -2.47 16.69
CA SER A 28 -2.31 -2.88 18.04
C SER A 28 -1.11 -3.81 18.07
N TYR A 29 -0.90 -4.61 17.01
CA TYR A 29 0.20 -5.58 16.96
C TYR A 29 1.44 -4.96 16.33
N LYS A 30 2.61 -5.35 16.84
CA LYS A 30 3.92 -4.92 16.37
C LYS A 30 4.71 -6.17 15.93
N PRO A 31 5.43 -6.12 14.80
CA PRO A 31 6.30 -7.22 14.41
C PRO A 31 7.42 -7.43 15.42
N ASP A 32 7.75 -8.69 15.71
CA ASP A 32 8.97 -9.07 16.39
C ASP A 32 10.10 -9.17 15.37
N MET A 33 11.06 -8.24 15.45
CA MET A 33 12.20 -8.20 14.52
C MET A 33 13.19 -9.36 14.71
N ASN A 34 13.06 -10.15 15.78
CA ASN A 34 13.82 -11.39 15.94
C ASN A 34 13.18 -12.57 15.20
N ASP A 35 11.94 -12.43 14.72
CA ASP A 35 11.25 -13.41 13.89
C ASP A 35 11.33 -12.98 12.40
N PRO A 36 12.16 -13.64 11.57
CA PRO A 36 12.25 -13.32 10.15
C PRO A 36 10.91 -13.46 9.40
N GLY A 37 9.96 -14.25 9.92
CA GLY A 37 8.62 -14.40 9.36
C GLY A 37 7.74 -13.14 9.50
N GLN A 38 8.10 -12.23 10.40
CA GLN A 38 7.42 -10.95 10.63
C GLN A 38 8.16 -9.75 10.01
N ALA A 39 9.29 -9.98 9.34
CA ALA A 39 9.99 -8.93 8.62
C ALA A 39 9.24 -8.53 7.34
N VAL A 40 9.55 -7.34 6.82
CA VAL A 40 9.09 -6.93 5.50
C VAL A 40 9.74 -7.85 4.45
N SER A 41 8.91 -8.58 3.72
CA SER A 41 9.25 -9.24 2.46
C SER A 41 8.59 -8.48 1.32
N PHE A 42 9.37 -7.71 0.55
CA PHE A 42 8.90 -6.83 -0.52
C PHE A 42 9.45 -7.32 -1.86
N GLY A 43 8.74 -8.27 -2.48
CA GLY A 43 9.09 -8.82 -3.78
C GLY A 43 8.46 -8.03 -4.94
N THR A 44 8.48 -8.60 -6.15
CA THR A 44 7.82 -8.01 -7.35
C THR A 44 6.30 -7.86 -7.20
N SER A 45 5.70 -8.64 -6.30
CA SER A 45 4.29 -8.51 -5.91
C SER A 45 4.07 -7.64 -4.66
N GLY A 46 5.10 -6.92 -4.23
CA GLY A 46 5.11 -6.12 -3.01
C GLY A 46 5.24 -6.97 -1.75
N HIS A 47 4.76 -6.41 -0.63
CA HIS A 47 4.66 -7.07 0.67
C HIS A 47 3.23 -7.53 0.93
N ARG A 48 3.09 -8.75 1.44
CA ARG A 48 1.82 -9.35 1.84
C ARG A 48 1.95 -10.00 3.19
N GLY A 49 0.84 -10.02 3.92
CA GLY A 49 0.75 -10.67 5.23
C GLY A 49 -0.63 -10.47 5.82
N THR A 50 -0.75 -10.73 7.11
CA THR A 50 -1.98 -10.52 7.87
C THR A 50 -1.68 -9.87 9.21
N ALA A 51 -2.58 -9.02 9.67
CA ALA A 51 -2.45 -8.37 10.97
C ALA A 51 -2.49 -9.36 12.13
N SER A 52 -3.21 -10.48 12.00
CA SER A 52 -3.37 -11.48 13.07
C SER A 52 -2.06 -12.16 13.47
N ASN A 53 -1.12 -12.28 12.54
CA ASN A 53 0.21 -12.83 12.75
C ASN A 53 1.30 -11.75 12.80
N ALA A 54 0.92 -10.48 12.92
CA ALA A 54 1.82 -9.33 12.91
C ALA A 54 2.73 -9.26 11.66
N THR A 55 2.30 -9.78 10.51
CA THR A 55 3.05 -9.72 9.24
C THR A 55 2.52 -8.68 8.27
N PHE A 56 1.45 -7.95 8.62
CA PHE A 56 0.95 -6.78 7.89
C PHE A 56 0.26 -5.84 8.88
N THR A 57 0.99 -4.83 9.36
CA THR A 57 0.53 -3.91 10.41
C THR A 57 0.90 -2.47 10.07
N ASP A 58 0.40 -1.51 10.85
CA ASP A 58 0.74 -0.08 10.76
C ASP A 58 2.26 0.14 10.66
N THR A 59 3.03 -0.61 11.46
CA THR A 59 4.50 -0.55 11.51
C THR A 59 5.17 -0.88 10.19
N HIS A 60 4.63 -1.87 9.47
CA HIS A 60 5.17 -2.30 8.17
C HIS A 60 4.87 -1.23 7.12
N ILE A 61 3.61 -0.79 7.05
CA ILE A 61 3.17 0.14 6.00
C ILE A 61 3.85 1.49 6.18
N SER A 62 3.99 1.97 7.41
CA SER A 62 4.68 3.24 7.66
C SER A 62 6.16 3.19 7.25
N ALA A 63 6.85 2.08 7.55
CA ALA A 63 8.25 1.87 7.17
C ALA A 63 8.43 1.73 5.65
N ILE A 64 7.56 0.96 4.99
CA ILE A 64 7.57 0.79 3.53
C ILE A 64 7.32 2.14 2.84
N CYS A 65 6.37 2.94 3.32
CA CYS A 65 6.09 4.26 2.74
C CYS A 65 7.28 5.22 2.92
N GLN A 66 7.91 5.24 4.09
CA GLN A 66 9.08 6.07 4.33
C GLN A 66 10.26 5.64 3.44
N ALA A 67 10.52 4.34 3.34
CA ALA A 67 11.54 3.80 2.44
C ALA A 67 11.26 4.17 0.97
N LEU A 68 10.00 4.11 0.53
CA LEU A 68 9.59 4.51 -0.81
C LEU A 68 9.79 6.01 -1.06
N VAL A 69 9.45 6.88 -0.10
CA VAL A 69 9.73 8.33 -0.21
C VAL A 69 11.22 8.57 -0.43
N GLU A 70 12.08 7.93 0.36
CA GLU A 70 13.53 8.08 0.26
C GLU A 70 14.05 7.60 -1.10
N TYR A 71 13.55 6.45 -1.58
CA TYR A 71 13.85 5.93 -2.91
C TYR A 71 13.42 6.91 -4.02
N ARG A 72 12.17 7.40 -3.99
CA ARG A 72 11.66 8.38 -4.98
C ARG A 72 12.55 9.61 -5.04
N LYS A 73 13.00 10.11 -3.89
CA LYS A 73 13.91 11.26 -3.82
C LYS A 73 15.29 10.95 -4.43
N GLN A 74 15.84 9.76 -4.21
CA GLN A 74 17.11 9.34 -4.79
C GLN A 74 17.04 9.23 -6.32
N GLU A 75 15.92 8.74 -6.84
CA GLU A 75 15.68 8.57 -8.28
C GLU A 75 15.17 9.85 -8.97
N GLY A 76 14.95 10.94 -8.23
CA GLY A 76 14.41 12.18 -8.79
C GLY A 76 12.97 12.07 -9.29
N ILE A 77 12.16 11.22 -8.64
CA ILE A 77 10.73 11.07 -8.91
C ILE A 77 9.96 12.07 -8.03
N ASP A 78 9.61 13.21 -8.61
CA ASP A 78 9.07 14.39 -7.94
C ASP A 78 7.60 14.70 -8.30
N GLY A 79 7.01 13.96 -9.24
CA GLY A 79 5.62 14.09 -9.62
C GLY A 79 4.64 13.42 -8.66
N PRO A 80 3.35 13.32 -9.04
CA PRO A 80 2.33 12.75 -8.19
C PRO A 80 2.49 11.23 -8.03
N LEU A 81 2.13 10.74 -6.86
CA LEU A 81 2.03 9.33 -6.55
C LEU A 81 0.55 8.92 -6.52
N PHE A 82 0.15 8.11 -7.50
CA PHE A 82 -1.21 7.57 -7.58
C PHE A 82 -1.35 6.38 -6.62
N VAL A 83 -2.30 6.44 -5.67
CA VAL A 83 -2.52 5.38 -4.69
C VAL A 83 -3.91 4.78 -4.86
N GLY A 84 -3.96 3.48 -5.15
CA GLY A 84 -5.19 2.72 -5.27
C GLY A 84 -5.28 1.61 -4.22
N LYS A 85 -6.50 1.28 -3.79
CA LYS A 85 -6.77 0.13 -2.92
C LYS A 85 -7.81 -0.82 -3.51
N ASP A 86 -7.73 -2.10 -3.15
CA ASP A 86 -8.82 -3.06 -3.37
C ASP A 86 -9.78 -3.11 -2.17
N THR A 87 -10.65 -4.11 -2.17
CA THR A 87 -11.74 -4.31 -1.21
C THR A 87 -11.35 -5.16 0.01
N HIS A 88 -10.07 -5.50 0.20
CA HIS A 88 -9.65 -6.23 1.41
C HIS A 88 -9.77 -5.36 2.66
N ALA A 89 -10.10 -5.99 3.79
CA ALA A 89 -10.27 -5.29 5.07
C ALA A 89 -9.02 -4.51 5.49
N LEU A 90 -7.83 -5.07 5.27
CA LEU A 90 -6.55 -4.44 5.63
C LEU A 90 -6.09 -3.37 4.63
N SER A 91 -6.75 -3.23 3.47
CA SER A 91 -6.43 -2.19 2.50
C SER A 91 -6.88 -0.81 2.97
N GLU A 92 -7.98 -0.72 3.73
CA GLU A 92 -8.46 0.53 4.34
C GLU A 92 -7.46 1.14 5.32
N PRO A 93 -7.03 0.46 6.40
CA PRO A 93 -6.08 1.04 7.34
C PRO A 93 -4.70 1.25 6.71
N ALA A 94 -4.28 0.42 5.74
CA ALA A 94 -3.02 0.64 5.02
C ALA A 94 -3.05 1.89 4.14
N MET A 95 -4.17 2.23 3.51
CA MET A 95 -4.31 3.48 2.74
C MET A 95 -4.17 4.71 3.64
N ILE A 96 -4.79 4.67 4.82
CA ILE A 96 -4.67 5.76 5.82
C ILE A 96 -3.20 5.95 6.19
N THR A 97 -2.51 4.89 6.62
CA THR A 97 -1.09 4.95 6.99
C THR A 97 -0.21 5.46 5.85
N ALA A 98 -0.50 5.06 4.61
CA ALA A 98 0.23 5.52 3.45
C ALA A 98 0.08 7.03 3.24
N ILE A 99 -1.16 7.54 3.23
CA ILE A 99 -1.44 8.99 3.06
C ILE A 99 -0.72 9.80 4.15
N GLU A 100 -0.80 9.35 5.41
CA GLU A 100 -0.18 10.04 6.53
C GLU A 100 1.34 10.18 6.40
N VAL A 101 2.04 9.13 5.96
CA VAL A 101 3.51 9.16 5.77
C VAL A 101 3.90 9.91 4.51
N LEU A 102 3.21 9.65 3.39
CA LEU A 102 3.52 10.26 2.10
C LEU A 102 3.32 11.79 2.15
N CYS A 103 2.18 12.24 2.67
CA CYS A 103 1.90 13.68 2.79
C CYS A 103 2.78 14.37 3.84
N ALA A 104 3.19 13.68 4.92
CA ALA A 104 4.16 14.22 5.87
C ALA A 104 5.49 14.54 5.19
N ASN A 105 5.94 13.67 4.29
CA ASN A 105 7.16 13.83 3.50
C ASN A 105 7.01 14.73 2.27
N GLY A 106 5.85 15.37 2.07
CA GLY A 106 5.63 16.32 0.99
C GLY A 106 5.37 15.71 -0.39
N VAL A 107 5.00 14.43 -0.46
CA VAL A 107 4.55 13.79 -1.71
C VAL A 107 3.17 14.32 -2.12
N ASP A 108 2.98 14.66 -3.39
CA ASP A 108 1.66 14.90 -3.99
C ASP A 108 0.95 13.56 -4.19
N VAL A 109 -0.04 13.28 -3.34
CA VAL A 109 -0.77 12.00 -3.29
C VAL A 109 -2.12 12.19 -3.98
N VAL A 110 -2.40 11.33 -4.96
CA VAL A 110 -3.67 11.31 -5.68
C VAL A 110 -4.37 9.98 -5.44
N VAL A 111 -5.62 10.03 -4.95
CA VAL A 111 -6.45 8.84 -4.69
C VAL A 111 -7.77 8.92 -5.46
N GLN A 112 -8.42 7.76 -5.60
CA GLN A 112 -9.78 7.67 -6.14
C GLN A 112 -10.77 8.28 -5.15
N ARG A 113 -11.58 9.23 -5.62
CA ARG A 113 -12.69 9.78 -4.81
C ARG A 113 -13.67 8.68 -4.41
N ALA A 114 -14.17 8.76 -3.18
CA ALA A 114 -15.09 7.76 -2.62
C ALA A 114 -16.58 8.07 -2.91
N ASP A 115 -16.89 9.29 -3.33
CA ASP A 115 -18.24 9.77 -3.66
C ASP A 115 -18.67 9.40 -5.10
N ASN A 116 -18.32 8.20 -5.56
CA ASN A 116 -18.74 7.67 -6.85
C ASN A 116 -18.99 6.15 -6.80
N GLU A 117 -19.33 5.54 -7.94
CA GLU A 117 -19.67 4.11 -8.03
C GLU A 117 -18.54 3.16 -7.60
N SER A 118 -17.28 3.61 -7.69
CA SER A 118 -16.13 2.83 -7.27
C SER A 118 -15.94 2.80 -5.75
N MET A 119 -16.60 3.70 -5.01
CA MET A 119 -16.48 3.83 -3.55
C MET A 119 -15.01 3.96 -3.07
N GLY A 120 -14.13 4.55 -3.87
CA GLY A 120 -12.72 4.72 -3.54
C GLY A 120 -11.83 3.50 -3.86
N TYR A 121 -12.39 2.43 -4.45
CA TYR A 121 -11.61 1.27 -4.88
C TYR A 121 -11.03 1.45 -6.27
N THR A 122 -9.82 0.96 -6.50
CA THR A 122 -9.10 1.17 -7.76
C THR A 122 -8.42 -0.12 -8.22
N PRO A 123 -8.81 -0.68 -9.38
CA PRO A 123 -8.10 -1.82 -9.97
C PRO A 123 -6.63 -1.49 -10.24
N THR A 124 -5.74 -2.48 -10.05
CA THR A 124 -4.30 -2.36 -10.41
C THR A 124 -4.05 -1.74 -11.79
N PRO A 125 -4.73 -2.15 -12.89
CA PRO A 125 -4.47 -1.56 -14.20
C PRO A 125 -4.89 -0.08 -14.32
N VAL A 126 -5.79 0.41 -13.47
CA VAL A 126 -6.18 1.83 -13.47
C VAL A 126 -5.02 2.69 -12.95
N ILE A 127 -4.35 2.28 -11.87
CA ILE A 127 -3.11 2.95 -11.39
C ILE A 127 -2.03 2.92 -12.47
N SER A 128 -1.78 1.77 -13.09
CA SER A 128 -0.82 1.65 -14.19
C SER A 128 -1.14 2.62 -15.34
N ARG A 129 -2.42 2.70 -15.74
CA ARG A 129 -2.89 3.63 -16.78
C ARG A 129 -2.71 5.09 -16.36
N SER A 130 -3.02 5.46 -15.12
CA SER A 130 -2.86 6.84 -14.61
C SER A 130 -1.41 7.29 -14.68
N ILE A 131 -0.47 6.44 -14.23
CA ILE A 131 0.98 6.69 -14.34
C ILE A 131 1.39 6.90 -15.79
N ILE A 132 1.02 5.96 -16.68
CA ILE A 132 1.41 6.02 -18.10
C ILE A 132 0.84 7.27 -18.79
N ARG A 133 -0.42 7.63 -18.51
CA ARG A 133 -1.04 8.84 -19.05
C ARG A 133 -0.31 10.09 -18.60
N TYR A 134 -0.06 10.22 -17.30
CA TYR A 134 0.63 11.37 -16.74
C TYR A 134 2.04 11.51 -17.36
N ASN A 135 2.81 10.42 -17.41
CA ASN A 135 4.19 10.45 -17.89
C ASN A 135 4.33 10.64 -19.41
N ARG A 136 3.25 10.44 -20.17
CA ARG A 136 3.18 10.71 -21.61
C ARG A 136 2.60 12.08 -21.97
N ALA A 137 2.06 12.82 -20.99
CA ALA A 137 1.42 14.12 -21.22
C ALA A 137 2.41 15.28 -21.42
N GLY A 138 3.72 15.02 -21.46
CA GLY A 138 4.75 16.06 -21.64
C GLY A 138 5.14 16.80 -20.35
N ASN A 139 4.72 16.28 -19.19
CA ASN A 139 5.16 16.79 -17.88
C ASN A 139 6.68 16.66 -17.69
N THR A 140 7.27 17.61 -16.99
CA THR A 140 8.71 17.65 -16.70
C THR A 140 9.11 16.70 -15.56
N ASP A 141 8.18 16.48 -14.63
CA ASP A 141 8.23 15.54 -13.52
C ASP A 141 7.67 14.17 -13.94
N LYS A 142 7.89 13.17 -13.08
CA LYS A 142 7.40 11.79 -13.28
C LYS A 142 6.50 11.35 -12.16
N ALA A 143 5.35 10.81 -12.54
CA ALA A 143 4.45 10.10 -11.65
C ALA A 143 4.84 8.63 -11.51
N ASP A 144 4.40 8.05 -10.41
CA ASP A 144 4.52 6.65 -10.04
C ASP A 144 3.28 6.25 -9.21
N GLY A 145 3.26 5.05 -8.62
CA GLY A 145 2.08 4.68 -7.85
C GLY A 145 2.20 3.46 -6.95
N ILE A 146 1.21 3.34 -6.08
CA ILE A 146 1.07 2.28 -5.10
C ILE A 146 -0.26 1.58 -5.33
N VAL A 147 -0.26 0.26 -5.18
CA VAL A 147 -1.50 -0.51 -5.16
C VAL A 147 -1.56 -1.33 -3.88
N ILE A 148 -2.60 -1.09 -3.09
CA ILE A 148 -2.85 -1.74 -1.81
C ILE A 148 -3.82 -2.90 -2.05
N THR A 149 -3.26 -4.09 -2.25
CA THR A 149 -4.02 -5.31 -2.54
C THR A 149 -3.13 -6.55 -2.38
N PRO A 150 -3.62 -7.61 -1.72
CA PRO A 150 -3.00 -8.93 -1.78
C PRO A 150 -3.53 -9.78 -2.95
N SER A 151 -4.19 -9.18 -3.94
CA SER A 151 -4.82 -9.82 -5.10
C SER A 151 -5.97 -10.76 -4.71
N HIS A 152 -5.76 -12.07 -4.78
CA HIS A 152 -6.77 -13.10 -4.56
C HIS A 152 -6.49 -13.92 -3.29
N ASN A 153 -5.59 -13.42 -2.44
CA ASN A 153 -5.33 -14.00 -1.13
C ASN A 153 -6.61 -14.05 -0.27
N PRO A 154 -6.62 -14.84 0.82
CA PRO A 154 -7.75 -14.90 1.72
C PRO A 154 -8.14 -13.54 2.31
N PRO A 155 -9.40 -13.36 2.76
CA PRO A 155 -9.90 -12.07 3.29
C PRO A 155 -9.11 -11.49 4.47
N SER A 156 -8.34 -12.33 5.19
CA SER A 156 -7.47 -11.93 6.29
C SER A 156 -6.23 -11.15 5.88
N ASP A 157 -5.87 -11.20 4.60
CA ASP A 157 -4.59 -10.72 4.13
C ASP A 157 -4.68 -9.25 3.69
N GLY A 158 -3.55 -8.56 3.82
CA GLY A 158 -3.29 -7.26 3.24
C GLY A 158 -2.10 -7.34 2.28
N GLY A 159 -2.02 -6.38 1.36
CA GLY A 159 -0.90 -6.31 0.43
C GLY A 159 -0.58 -4.88 0.04
N PHE A 160 0.68 -4.62 -0.28
CA PHE A 160 1.19 -3.30 -0.65
C PHE A 160 2.30 -3.46 -1.70
N LYS A 161 2.10 -2.90 -2.90
CA LYS A 161 3.06 -2.97 -4.01
C LYS A 161 3.31 -1.58 -4.61
N TYR A 162 4.47 -1.45 -5.23
CA TYR A 162 4.92 -0.22 -5.90
C TYR A 162 5.03 -0.42 -7.42
N ASN A 163 4.59 0.58 -8.16
CA ASN A 163 4.68 0.68 -9.61
C ASN A 163 5.52 1.92 -9.97
N PRO A 164 6.74 1.76 -10.52
CA PRO A 164 7.60 2.89 -10.92
C PRO A 164 7.04 3.67 -12.13
N PRO A 165 7.73 4.72 -12.61
CA PRO A 165 7.24 5.60 -13.68
C PRO A 165 6.89 4.94 -15.02
N HIS A 166 7.35 3.72 -15.29
CA HIS A 166 6.91 2.97 -16.47
C HIS A 166 5.50 2.34 -16.30
N GLY A 167 4.91 2.40 -15.11
CA GLY A 167 3.55 1.97 -14.78
C GLY A 167 3.38 0.47 -14.53
N GLY A 168 4.43 -0.33 -14.73
CA GLY A 168 4.45 -1.77 -14.42
C GLY A 168 4.82 -2.06 -12.96
N PRO A 169 4.86 -3.33 -12.56
CA PRO A 169 5.39 -3.71 -11.24
C PRO A 169 6.88 -3.34 -11.14
N ALA A 170 7.32 -2.96 -9.95
CA ALA A 170 8.73 -2.70 -9.69
C ALA A 170 9.61 -3.96 -9.87
N ASP A 171 10.79 -3.77 -10.46
CA ASP A 171 11.80 -4.81 -10.62
C ASP A 171 12.50 -5.13 -9.28
N SER A 172 13.12 -6.32 -9.22
CA SER A 172 13.68 -6.88 -7.98
C SER A 172 14.75 -6.02 -7.31
N ASP A 173 15.49 -5.23 -8.09
CA ASP A 173 16.49 -4.29 -7.58
C ASP A 173 15.85 -3.13 -6.82
N VAL A 174 14.75 -2.58 -7.34
CA VAL A 174 13.94 -1.54 -6.67
C VAL A 174 13.29 -2.12 -5.42
N THR A 175 12.63 -3.27 -5.54
CA THR A 175 11.90 -3.86 -4.42
C THR A 175 12.83 -4.26 -3.28
N LYS A 176 14.05 -4.74 -3.61
CA LYS A 176 15.09 -5.06 -2.62
C LYS A 176 15.56 -3.83 -1.84
N GLN A 177 15.80 -2.70 -2.50
CA GLN A 177 16.20 -1.46 -1.82
C GLN A 177 15.13 -1.00 -0.83
N ILE A 178 13.86 -1.00 -1.25
CA ILE A 178 12.73 -0.65 -0.38
C ILE A 178 12.61 -1.64 0.78
N GLN A 179 12.76 -2.94 0.53
CA GLN A 179 12.71 -3.98 1.56
C GLN A 179 13.80 -3.78 2.63
N GLU A 180 15.04 -3.60 2.21
CA GLU A 180 16.19 -3.45 3.11
C GLU A 180 16.03 -2.19 3.96
N ARG A 181 15.63 -1.08 3.33
CA ARG A 181 15.41 0.17 4.07
C ARG A 181 14.22 0.09 5.03
N ALA A 182 13.10 -0.51 4.62
CA ALA A 182 11.94 -0.67 5.50
C ALA A 182 12.28 -1.53 6.73
N ASN A 183 12.99 -2.65 6.55
CA ASN A 183 13.43 -3.47 7.69
C ASN A 183 14.41 -2.73 8.62
N ALA A 184 15.33 -1.93 8.05
CA ALA A 184 16.23 -1.09 8.85
C ALA A 184 15.47 -0.04 9.68
N LEU A 185 14.43 0.59 9.10
CA LEU A 185 13.55 1.52 9.81
C LEU A 185 12.84 0.83 10.98
N ILE A 186 12.27 -0.35 10.78
CA ILE A 186 11.55 -1.08 11.83
C ILE A 186 12.51 -1.52 12.94
N ALA A 187 13.70 -2.01 12.58
CA ALA A 187 14.73 -2.40 13.55
C ALA A 187 15.19 -1.23 14.45
N ASP A 188 15.11 0.00 13.94
CA ASP A 188 15.43 1.25 14.65
C ASP A 188 14.18 1.92 15.26
N GLY A 189 13.10 1.15 15.44
CA GLY A 189 11.86 1.60 16.07
C GLY A 189 11.05 2.61 15.27
N ASN A 190 11.22 2.66 13.94
CA ASN A 190 10.57 3.61 13.03
C ASN A 190 10.79 5.09 13.40
N LYS A 191 11.89 5.42 14.10
CA LYS A 191 12.15 6.78 14.59
C LYS A 191 12.26 7.85 13.48
N ASP A 192 12.70 7.44 12.29
CA ASP A 192 12.88 8.32 11.13
C ASP A 192 11.62 8.41 10.24
N VAL A 193 10.55 7.66 10.58
CA VAL A 193 9.30 7.71 9.83
C VAL A 193 8.60 9.04 10.12
N GLN A 194 8.50 9.90 9.11
CA GLN A 194 7.74 11.13 9.20
C GLN A 194 6.26 10.84 8.98
N ARG A 195 5.42 11.29 9.91
CA ARG A 195 3.97 11.03 9.88
C ARG A 195 3.21 12.22 10.43
N ILE A 196 2.05 12.50 9.85
CA ILE A 196 1.04 13.46 10.34
C ILE A 196 -0.31 12.75 10.43
N ASP A 197 -1.24 13.28 11.24
CA ASP A 197 -2.61 12.73 11.34
C ASP A 197 -3.34 12.83 10.00
N ILE A 198 -4.18 11.84 9.67
CA ILE A 198 -4.93 11.79 8.42
C ILE A 198 -5.73 13.07 8.13
N ARG A 199 -6.32 13.74 9.14
CA ARG A 199 -7.05 14.99 8.92
C ARG A 199 -6.11 16.13 8.52
N GLN A 200 -4.89 16.13 9.07
CA GLN A 200 -3.86 17.09 8.66
C GLN A 200 -3.36 16.78 7.25
N ALA A 201 -3.15 15.51 6.92
CA ALA A 201 -2.75 15.08 5.59
C ALA A 201 -3.78 15.48 4.53
N SER A 202 -5.06 15.15 4.75
CA SER A 202 -6.16 15.47 3.83
C SER A 202 -6.42 16.97 3.69
N ALA A 203 -6.02 17.79 4.67
CA ALA A 203 -6.10 19.25 4.57
C ALA A 203 -4.93 19.88 3.79
N ARG A 204 -3.89 19.12 3.45
CA ARG A 204 -2.78 19.63 2.63
C ARG A 204 -3.20 19.73 1.18
N LYS A 205 -2.68 20.75 0.48
CA LYS A 205 -2.81 20.87 -0.98
C LYS A 205 -2.16 19.72 -1.77
N LEU A 206 -1.32 18.95 -1.10
CA LEU A 206 -0.61 17.78 -1.63
C LEU A 206 -1.42 16.49 -1.52
N PHE A 207 -2.68 16.55 -1.08
CA PHE A 207 -3.60 15.43 -1.11
C PHE A 207 -4.78 15.80 -2.02
N ARG A 208 -5.04 14.97 -3.01
CA ARG A 208 -6.10 15.20 -4.00
C ARG A 208 -6.90 13.92 -4.22
N GLU A 209 -8.21 14.11 -4.35
CA GLU A 209 -9.13 13.06 -4.76
C GLU A 209 -9.55 13.34 -6.21
N GLU A 210 -9.34 12.38 -7.08
CA GLU A 210 -9.72 12.45 -8.49
C GLU A 210 -10.63 11.28 -8.85
N ASP A 211 -11.37 11.40 -9.95
CA ASP A 211 -12.06 10.26 -10.52
C ASP A 211 -11.16 9.55 -11.54
N PHE A 212 -10.60 8.39 -11.17
CA PHE A 212 -9.80 7.58 -12.09
C PHE A 212 -10.65 6.78 -13.09
N MET A 213 -11.98 6.73 -12.88
CA MET A 213 -12.90 5.94 -13.69
C MET A 213 -13.46 6.75 -14.88
N GLU A 214 -13.44 8.08 -14.80
CA GLU A 214 -13.83 8.96 -15.90
C GLU A 214 -12.62 9.36 -16.79
N PRO A 215 -12.81 9.55 -18.11
CA PRO A 215 -11.74 9.82 -19.06
C PRO A 215 -10.93 11.11 -18.82
#